data_AF-A0A6M0QA65-F1
#
_entry.id   AF-A0A6M0QA65-F1
#
_cell.length_a   1.000
_cell.length_b   1.000
_cell.length_c   1.000
_cell.angle_alpha   90.00
_cell.angle_beta   90.00
_cell.angle_gamma   90.00
#
_symmetry.space_group_name_H-M   'P 1'
#
loop_
_entity.id
_entity.type
_entity.pdbx_description
1 polymer ?
#
loop_
_entity_poly.entity_id
_entity_poly.type
_entity_poly.pdbx_seq_one_letter_code
_entity_poly.pdbx_strand_id
1 'polypeptide(L)'
;MEVFLLLMALGMVSSFIGTLAGGGGIITLPAMMLIGIPIQYGIATNKFSSGIASFTSIIYILKNKIFTVKALLPVVIISVLGGIVGAIATTSVSEQTMNVTALVLLAFALFVTIRNKKWVAEVKEKSFNQKPGFFSKLIPFFIGIYDGGFGPGSATFSIIHYMREQFSYVQSAQLSRVLNFGSCVGAFVIFYQTGYINWHYAIALAIGSALGTQIGLLALPKIPLKVARTLLISIICMLIGQVVVKTF
;
A
#
# COMPACT_ATOMS: atom_id res chain seq x y z
N MET A 1 18.45 2.60 -20.48
CA MET A 1 17.34 3.55 -20.71
C MET A 1 15.98 2.85 -20.76
N GLU A 2 15.87 1.71 -21.46
CA GLU A 2 14.60 0.96 -21.58
C GLU A 2 14.02 0.48 -20.24
N VAL A 3 14.83 -0.14 -19.39
CA VAL A 3 14.39 -0.60 -18.05
C VAL A 3 13.90 0.54 -17.16
N PHE A 4 14.50 1.74 -17.28
CA PHE A 4 14.09 2.91 -16.52
C PHE A 4 12.69 3.38 -16.93
N LEU A 5 12.43 3.51 -18.23
CA LEU A 5 11.12 3.92 -18.75
C LEU A 5 10.05 2.86 -18.44
N LEU A 6 10.41 1.58 -18.52
CA LEU A 6 9.53 0.48 -18.16
C LEU A 6 9.13 0.54 -16.68
N LEU A 7 10.09 0.73 -15.77
CA LEU A 7 9.82 0.87 -14.34
C LEU A 7 8.99 2.12 -14.03
N MET A 8 9.23 3.23 -14.73
CA MET A 8 8.43 4.44 -14.60
C MET A 8 6.98 4.19 -15.03
N ALA A 9 6.76 3.55 -16.18
CA ALA A 9 5.42 3.18 -16.64
C ALA A 9 4.74 2.19 -15.67
N LEU A 10 5.47 1.18 -15.20
CA LEU A 10 5.00 0.22 -14.21
C LEU A 10 4.58 0.92 -12.91
N GLY A 11 5.42 1.81 -12.38
CA GLY A 11 5.12 2.60 -11.18
C GLY A 11 3.86 3.44 -11.36
N MET A 12 3.72 4.09 -12.51
CA MET A 12 2.55 4.91 -12.84
C MET A 12 1.26 4.08 -12.86
N VAL A 13 1.25 2.98 -13.61
CA VAL A 13 0.06 2.12 -13.73
C VAL A 13 -0.27 1.46 -12.39
N SER A 14 0.71 0.85 -11.74
CA SER A 14 0.52 0.17 -10.46
C SER A 14 0.03 1.11 -9.36
N SER A 15 0.58 2.34 -9.27
CA SER A 15 0.19 3.30 -8.24
C SER A 15 -1.12 4.01 -8.55
N PHE A 16 -1.44 4.27 -9.82
CA PHE A 16 -2.77 4.74 -10.21
C PHE A 16 -3.84 3.76 -9.74
N ILE A 17 -3.70 2.50 -10.15
CA ILE A 17 -4.59 1.41 -9.77
C ILE A 17 -4.60 1.22 -8.24
N GLY A 18 -3.42 1.22 -7.63
CA GLY A 18 -3.26 1.10 -6.20
C GLY A 18 -3.97 2.21 -5.45
N THR A 19 -4.02 3.42 -5.97
CA THR A 19 -4.71 4.56 -5.33
C THR A 19 -6.21 4.35 -5.31
N LEU A 20 -6.75 3.70 -6.33
CA LEU A 20 -8.18 3.40 -6.44
C LEU A 20 -8.60 2.22 -5.57
N ALA A 21 -7.73 1.19 -5.46
CA ALA A 21 -8.09 -0.13 -4.96
C ALA A 21 -7.16 -0.68 -3.85
N GLY A 22 -6.12 0.04 -3.43
CA GLY A 22 -5.21 -0.42 -2.38
C GLY A 22 -4.27 -1.58 -2.77
N GLY A 23 -4.05 -1.82 -4.07
CA GLY A 23 -3.31 -2.99 -4.58
C GLY A 23 -1.97 -2.70 -5.28
N GLY A 24 -1.43 -1.49 -5.20
CA GLY A 24 -0.29 -1.07 -6.04
C GLY A 24 0.93 -1.97 -5.91
N GLY A 25 1.40 -2.21 -4.68
CA GLY A 25 2.55 -3.08 -4.40
C GLY A 25 2.37 -4.53 -4.82
N ILE A 26 1.12 -4.99 -4.96
CA ILE A 26 0.83 -6.34 -5.46
C ILE A 26 1.18 -6.44 -6.95
N ILE A 27 1.01 -5.36 -7.72
CA ILE A 27 1.38 -5.32 -9.15
C ILE A 27 2.88 -5.13 -9.32
N THR A 28 3.48 -4.24 -8.52
CA THR A 28 4.86 -3.79 -8.73
C THR A 28 5.89 -4.90 -8.50
N LEU A 29 5.73 -5.70 -7.44
CA LEU A 29 6.69 -6.74 -7.07
C LEU A 29 6.81 -7.86 -8.12
N PRO A 30 5.72 -8.52 -8.55
CA PRO A 30 5.79 -9.55 -9.59
C PRO A 30 6.30 -9.02 -10.92
N ALA A 31 5.88 -7.81 -11.32
CA ALA A 31 6.36 -7.20 -12.54
C ALA A 31 7.88 -6.94 -12.50
N MET A 32 8.42 -6.49 -11.37
CA MET A 32 9.87 -6.37 -11.18
C MET A 32 10.59 -7.73 -11.24
N MET A 33 10.00 -8.78 -10.66
CA MET A 33 10.56 -10.13 -10.74
C MET A 33 10.50 -10.73 -12.16
N LEU A 34 9.56 -10.30 -13.01
CA LEU A 34 9.46 -10.75 -14.40
C LEU A 34 10.55 -10.13 -15.28
N ILE A 35 10.99 -8.93 -14.96
CA ILE A 35 12.09 -8.24 -15.66
C ILE A 35 13.46 -8.61 -15.09
N GLY A 36 13.52 -9.62 -14.21
CA GLY A 36 14.76 -10.18 -13.66
C GLY A 36 15.29 -9.48 -12.39
N ILE A 37 14.54 -8.56 -11.77
CA ILE A 37 14.95 -7.93 -10.51
C ILE A 37 14.74 -8.92 -9.36
N PRO A 38 15.79 -9.23 -8.55
CA PRO A 38 15.64 -10.11 -7.39
C PRO A 38 14.66 -9.54 -6.36
N ILE A 39 13.97 -10.41 -5.62
CA ILE A 39 12.86 -10.00 -4.76
C ILE A 39 13.29 -9.04 -3.64
N GLN A 40 14.48 -9.20 -3.08
CA GLN A 40 15.01 -8.33 -2.02
C GLN A 40 15.17 -6.88 -2.54
N TYR A 41 15.70 -6.74 -3.76
CA TYR A 41 15.79 -5.44 -4.45
C TYR A 41 14.41 -4.90 -4.79
N GLY A 42 13.50 -5.76 -5.27
CA GLY A 42 12.12 -5.40 -5.55
C GLY A 42 11.39 -4.84 -4.33
N ILE A 43 11.54 -5.48 -3.16
CA ILE A 43 10.90 -5.05 -1.92
C ILE A 43 11.46 -3.70 -1.46
N ALA A 44 12.79 -3.55 -1.42
CA ALA A 44 13.42 -2.29 -1.05
C ALA A 44 13.02 -1.13 -1.99
N THR A 45 13.07 -1.36 -3.30
CA THR A 45 12.64 -0.41 -4.33
C THR A 45 11.15 -0.07 -4.21
N ASN A 46 10.29 -1.05 -3.93
CA ASN A 46 8.86 -0.82 -3.73
C ASN A 46 8.58 0.01 -2.46
N LYS A 47 9.30 -0.21 -1.36
CA LYS A 47 9.15 0.57 -0.13
C LYS A 47 9.57 2.02 -0.32
N PHE A 48 10.69 2.25 -1.01
CA PHE A 48 11.09 3.61 -1.38
C PHE A 48 10.03 4.30 -2.25
N SER A 49 9.67 3.68 -3.38
CA SER A 49 8.74 4.25 -4.34
C SER A 49 7.34 4.50 -3.75
N SER A 50 6.81 3.54 -3.00
CA SER A 50 5.51 3.65 -2.32
C SER A 50 5.53 4.71 -1.22
N GLY A 51 6.65 4.88 -0.51
CA GLY A 51 6.87 5.95 0.45
C GLY A 51 6.78 7.32 -0.23
N ILE A 52 7.52 7.54 -1.32
CA ILE A 52 7.48 8.80 -2.08
C ILE A 52 6.06 9.08 -2.61
N ALA A 53 5.42 8.08 -3.23
CA ALA A 53 4.06 8.22 -3.74
C ALA A 53 3.06 8.59 -2.63
N SER A 54 3.17 7.96 -1.46
CA SER A 54 2.30 8.23 -0.32
C SER A 54 2.58 9.59 0.32
N PHE A 55 3.83 10.05 0.31
CA PHE A 55 4.19 11.42 0.70
C PHE A 55 3.48 12.45 -0.18
N THR A 56 3.45 12.24 -1.50
CA THR A 56 2.70 13.14 -2.40
C THR A 56 1.19 13.13 -2.12
N SER A 57 0.65 12.03 -1.59
CA SER A 57 -0.75 11.95 -1.15
C SER A 57 -0.99 12.78 0.11
N ILE A 58 -0.04 12.78 1.06
CA ILE A 58 -0.12 13.62 2.26
C ILE A 58 -0.13 15.10 1.88
N ILE A 59 0.73 15.52 0.95
CA ILE A 59 0.73 16.90 0.44
C ILE A 59 -0.63 17.26 -0.14
N TYR A 60 -1.23 16.39 -0.95
CA TYR A 60 -2.57 16.59 -1.51
C TYR A 60 -3.63 16.72 -0.40
N ILE A 61 -3.62 15.84 0.60
CA ILE A 61 -4.55 15.85 1.74
C ILE A 61 -4.47 17.16 2.51
N LEU A 62 -3.26 17.63 2.81
CA LEU A 62 -3.04 18.87 3.56
C LEU A 62 -3.40 20.11 2.75
N LYS A 63 -3.03 20.16 1.46
CA LYS A 63 -3.34 21.30 0.57
C LYS A 63 -4.85 21.48 0.39
N ASN A 64 -5.59 20.38 0.27
CA ASN A 64 -7.05 20.40 0.12
C ASN A 64 -7.79 20.44 1.47
N LYS A 65 -7.06 20.63 2.59
CA LYS A 65 -7.62 20.72 3.96
C LYS A 65 -8.53 19.55 4.34
N ILE A 66 -8.29 18.36 3.77
CA ILE A 66 -9.11 17.18 4.04
C ILE A 66 -8.84 16.66 5.46
N PHE A 67 -7.58 16.70 5.89
CA PHE A 67 -7.15 16.42 7.25
C PHE A 67 -6.11 17.45 7.72
N THR A 68 -5.95 17.57 9.03
CA THR A 68 -4.93 18.44 9.65
C THR A 68 -3.66 17.66 9.96
N VAL A 69 -2.51 18.33 10.03
CA VAL A 69 -1.24 17.71 10.45
C VAL A 69 -1.37 17.03 11.81
N LYS A 70 -2.08 17.66 12.76
CA LYS A 70 -2.34 17.10 14.09
C LYS A 70 -3.11 15.77 14.05
N ALA A 71 -4.01 15.60 13.08
CA ALA A 71 -4.76 14.37 12.87
C ALA A 71 -3.89 13.26 12.24
N LEU A 72 -3.00 13.61 11.30
CA LEU A 72 -2.18 12.65 10.58
C LEU A 72 -0.94 12.19 11.34
N LEU A 73 -0.34 13.06 12.15
CA LEU A 73 0.94 12.81 12.83
C LEU A 73 0.93 11.53 13.69
N PRO A 74 -0.10 11.23 14.51
CA PRO A 74 -0.14 9.98 15.27
C PRO A 74 -0.15 8.73 14.39
N VAL A 75 -0.88 8.78 13.27
CA VAL A 75 -0.95 7.67 12.29
C VAL A 75 0.42 7.44 11.66
N VAL A 76 1.12 8.50 11.29
CA VAL A 76 2.49 8.40 10.73
C VAL A 76 3.44 7.80 11.76
N ILE A 77 3.47 8.31 12.99
CA ILE A 77 4.40 7.81 14.02
C ILE A 77 4.17 6.32 14.28
N ILE A 78 2.92 5.92 14.49
CA ILE A 78 2.63 4.51 14.81
C ILE A 78 2.89 3.57 13.64
N SER A 79 2.65 4.03 12.41
CA SER A 79 2.95 3.24 11.21
C SER A 79 4.45 3.16 10.92
N VAL A 80 5.25 4.19 11.24
CA VAL A 80 6.72 4.12 11.19
C VAL A 80 7.23 3.04 12.14
N LEU A 81 6.77 3.05 13.40
CA LEU A 81 7.17 2.03 14.37
C LEU A 81 6.77 0.63 13.91
N GLY A 82 5.55 0.48 13.40
CA GLY A 82 5.09 -0.78 12.81
C GLY A 82 5.98 -1.19 11.65
N GLY A 83 6.27 -0.27 10.73
CA GLY A 83 7.10 -0.52 9.56
C GLY A 83 8.51 -1.02 9.89
N ILE A 84 9.14 -0.43 10.90
CA ILE A 84 10.45 -0.85 11.43
C ILE A 84 10.37 -2.28 11.97
N VAL A 85 9.40 -2.54 12.86
CA VAL A 85 9.23 -3.86 13.48
C VAL A 85 8.94 -4.93 12.43
N GLY A 86 8.07 -4.61 11.46
CA GLY A 86 7.74 -5.49 10.34
C GLY A 86 8.95 -5.82 9.48
N ALA A 87 9.73 -4.80 9.09
CA ALA A 87 10.91 -5.01 8.28
C ALA A 87 11.98 -5.84 9.01
N ILE A 88 12.26 -5.55 10.28
CA ILE A 88 13.18 -6.34 11.12
C ILE A 88 12.73 -7.81 11.18
N ALA A 89 11.44 -8.03 11.46
CA ALA A 89 10.89 -9.38 11.55
C ALA A 89 11.05 -10.16 10.23
N THR A 90 10.97 -9.48 9.08
CA THR A 90 11.13 -10.13 7.76
C THR A 90 12.57 -10.25 7.28
N THR A 91 13.50 -9.40 7.74
CA THR A 91 14.91 -9.48 7.30
C THR A 91 15.61 -10.77 7.69
N SER A 92 15.08 -11.50 8.69
CA SER A 92 15.60 -12.80 9.13
C SER A 92 14.88 -14.00 8.50
N VAL A 93 13.94 -13.77 7.58
CA VAL A 93 13.09 -14.81 6.98
C VAL A 93 13.65 -15.21 5.61
N SER A 94 13.67 -16.53 5.32
CA SER A 94 14.15 -17.03 4.04
C SER A 94 13.29 -16.54 2.86
N GLU A 95 13.89 -16.39 1.68
CA GLU A 95 13.20 -15.97 0.46
C GLU A 95 12.00 -16.86 0.11
N GLN A 96 12.14 -18.18 0.31
CA GLN A 96 11.08 -19.16 0.10
C GLN A 96 9.90 -18.94 1.06
N THR A 97 10.18 -18.67 2.34
CA THR A 97 9.14 -18.36 3.33
C THR A 97 8.45 -17.03 3.03
N MET A 98 9.19 -16.03 2.54
CA MET A 98 8.60 -14.75 2.14
C MET A 98 7.60 -14.92 0.97
N ASN A 99 7.97 -15.71 -0.03
CA ASN A 99 7.11 -16.01 -1.17
C ASN A 99 5.82 -16.74 -0.76
N VAL A 100 5.93 -17.77 0.08
CA VAL A 100 4.77 -18.53 0.59
C VAL A 100 3.86 -17.66 1.46
N THR A 101 4.44 -16.83 2.33
CA THR A 101 3.66 -15.96 3.23
C THR A 101 2.91 -14.89 2.44
N ALA A 102 3.54 -14.29 1.43
CA ALA A 102 2.87 -13.37 0.51
C ALA A 102 1.66 -14.02 -0.18
N LEU A 103 1.79 -15.29 -0.59
CA LEU A 103 0.73 -16.07 -1.26
C LEU A 103 -0.45 -16.34 -0.32
N VAL A 104 -0.19 -16.77 0.92
CA VAL A 104 -1.23 -17.03 1.94
C VAL A 104 -1.99 -15.74 2.29
N LEU A 105 -1.27 -14.64 2.46
CA LEU A 105 -1.87 -13.35 2.78
C LEU A 105 -2.71 -12.79 1.61
N LEU A 106 -2.26 -13.00 0.38
CA LEU A 106 -3.04 -12.69 -0.83
C LEU A 106 -4.35 -13.48 -0.87
N ALA A 107 -4.31 -14.78 -0.59
CA ALA A 107 -5.50 -15.63 -0.55
C ALA A 107 -6.47 -15.20 0.56
N PHE A 108 -5.97 -14.83 1.74
CA PHE A 108 -6.80 -14.33 2.84
C PHE A 108 -7.43 -12.97 2.50
N ALA A 109 -6.67 -12.03 1.93
CA ALA A 109 -7.19 -10.74 1.48
C ALA A 109 -8.26 -10.89 0.39
N LEU A 110 -8.09 -11.84 -0.54
CA LEU A 110 -9.11 -12.22 -1.52
C LEU A 110 -10.38 -12.70 -0.81
N PHE A 111 -10.24 -13.67 0.10
CA PHE A 111 -11.38 -14.26 0.81
C PHE A 111 -12.19 -13.20 1.57
N VAL A 112 -11.52 -12.31 2.31
CA VAL A 112 -12.18 -11.22 3.05
C VAL A 112 -12.86 -10.24 2.12
N THR A 113 -12.20 -9.84 1.01
CA THR A 113 -12.77 -8.94 -0.01
C THR A 113 -14.02 -9.51 -0.67
N ILE A 114 -14.01 -10.81 -1.00
CA ILE A 114 -15.16 -11.51 -1.59
C ILE A 114 -16.30 -11.66 -0.58
N ARG A 115 -15.99 -12.04 0.66
CA ARG A 115 -16.98 -12.30 1.72
C ARG A 115 -17.66 -11.05 2.25
N ASN A 116 -16.99 -9.90 2.25
CA ASN A 116 -17.52 -8.71 2.88
C ASN A 116 -18.52 -7.99 1.97
N LYS A 117 -19.79 -8.43 1.99
CA LYS A 117 -20.89 -7.87 1.19
C LYS A 117 -21.30 -6.43 1.58
N LYS A 118 -20.84 -5.92 2.73
CA LYS A 118 -21.25 -4.63 3.31
C LYS A 118 -20.31 -3.45 2.99
N TRP A 119 -19.75 -3.39 1.78
CA TRP A 119 -19.02 -2.20 1.31
C TRP A 119 -19.94 -1.04 0.90
N VAL A 120 -21.27 -1.23 0.95
CA VAL A 120 -22.31 -0.38 0.33
C VAL A 120 -23.14 0.40 1.38
N ALA A 121 -22.65 0.61 2.59
CA ALA A 121 -23.33 1.55 3.48
C ALA A 121 -22.85 2.97 3.15
N GLU A 122 -23.77 3.89 2.88
CA GLU A 122 -23.53 5.32 3.06
C GLU A 122 -23.20 5.53 4.54
N VAL A 123 -21.91 5.50 4.85
CA VAL A 123 -21.40 5.74 6.19
C VAL A 123 -21.49 7.24 6.44
N LYS A 124 -22.30 7.63 7.43
CA LYS A 124 -22.44 9.03 7.87
C LYS A 124 -21.07 9.61 8.20
N GLU A 125 -20.78 10.79 7.66
CA GLU A 125 -19.52 11.51 7.87
C GLU A 125 -19.25 11.71 9.37
N LYS A 126 -18.22 11.06 9.91
CA LYS A 126 -17.61 11.47 11.16
C LYS A 126 -16.41 12.38 10.91
N SER A 127 -16.39 13.50 11.62
CA SER A 127 -15.19 14.31 11.80
C SER A 127 -14.15 13.54 12.61
N PHE A 128 -12.88 13.62 12.20
CA PHE A 128 -11.71 13.03 12.89
C PHE A 128 -11.53 13.57 14.34
N ASN A 129 -12.34 14.54 14.78
CA ASN A 129 -12.32 15.08 16.15
C ASN A 129 -13.01 14.20 17.21
N GLN A 130 -13.69 13.12 16.84
CA GLN A 130 -14.21 12.18 17.83
C GLN A 130 -13.05 11.37 18.42
N LYS A 131 -12.94 11.32 19.76
CA LYS A 131 -11.88 10.58 20.46
C LYS A 131 -11.89 9.12 19.97
N PRO A 132 -10.85 8.67 19.23
CA PRO A 132 -10.80 7.28 18.78
C PRO A 132 -10.68 6.38 20.00
N GLY A 133 -11.41 5.26 20.01
CA GLY A 133 -11.28 4.25 21.05
C GLY A 133 -9.84 3.70 21.12
N PHE A 134 -9.45 3.09 22.24
CA PHE A 134 -8.10 2.55 22.43
C PHE A 134 -7.68 1.57 21.32
N PHE A 135 -8.60 0.70 20.88
CA PHE A 135 -8.38 -0.24 19.77
C PHE A 135 -8.16 0.42 18.40
N SER A 136 -8.72 1.62 18.18
CA SER A 136 -8.56 2.40 16.95
C SER A 136 -7.10 2.87 16.75
N LYS A 137 -6.33 3.00 17.84
CA LYS A 137 -4.91 3.37 17.78
C LYS A 137 -3.98 2.18 17.56
N LEU A 138 -4.39 0.98 17.98
CA LEU A 138 -3.54 -0.22 17.94
C LEU A 138 -3.54 -0.90 16.56
N ILE A 139 -4.67 -0.89 15.86
CA ILE A 139 -4.81 -1.54 14.54
C ILE A 139 -3.84 -0.96 13.50
N PRO A 140 -3.65 0.37 13.38
CA PRO A 140 -2.66 0.96 12.46
C PRO A 140 -1.22 0.49 12.71
N PHE A 141 -0.86 0.17 13.96
CA PHE A 141 0.46 -0.39 14.28
C PHE A 141 0.65 -1.76 13.63
N PHE A 142 -0.31 -2.68 13.81
CA PHE A 142 -0.24 -4.03 13.24
C PHE A 142 -0.33 -4.02 11.72
N ILE A 143 -1.13 -3.13 11.14
CA ILE A 143 -1.13 -2.92 9.68
C ILE A 143 0.24 -2.39 9.24
N GLY A 144 0.87 -1.51 10.02
CA GLY A 144 2.23 -1.03 9.76
C GLY A 144 3.29 -2.14 9.82
N ILE A 145 3.20 -3.07 10.78
CA ILE A 145 4.05 -4.27 10.86
C ILE A 145 3.87 -5.13 9.61
N TYR A 146 2.61 -5.43 9.29
CA TYR A 146 2.26 -6.21 8.11
C TYR A 146 2.76 -5.57 6.82
N ASP A 147 2.52 -4.27 6.67
CA ASP A 147 2.97 -3.52 5.51
C ASP A 147 4.49 -3.52 5.45
N GLY A 148 5.16 -3.11 6.53
CA GLY A 148 6.60 -2.94 6.55
C GLY A 148 7.38 -4.19 6.18
N GLY A 149 6.92 -5.36 6.64
CA GLY A 149 7.54 -6.63 6.29
C GLY A 149 7.16 -7.14 4.90
N PHE A 150 5.85 -7.25 4.62
CA PHE A 150 5.36 -7.87 3.38
C PHE A 150 4.86 -6.81 2.39
N GLY A 151 3.81 -6.07 2.73
CA GLY A 151 3.27 -4.97 1.90
C GLY A 151 1.98 -5.27 1.12
N PRO A 152 1.84 -6.38 0.36
CA PRO A 152 0.65 -6.66 -0.45
C PRO A 152 -0.66 -6.60 0.33
N GLY A 153 -1.64 -5.81 -0.13
CA GLY A 153 -2.99 -5.75 0.49
C GLY A 153 -3.09 -4.92 1.79
N SER A 154 -2.00 -4.33 2.27
CA SER A 154 -1.99 -3.49 3.49
C SER A 154 -2.94 -2.28 3.38
N ALA A 155 -3.00 -1.67 2.21
CA ALA A 155 -3.92 -0.55 1.95
C ALA A 155 -5.39 -1.00 1.99
N THR A 156 -5.72 -2.23 1.56
CA THR A 156 -7.07 -2.79 1.70
C THR A 156 -7.44 -2.97 3.18
N PHE A 157 -6.52 -3.51 4.00
CA PHE A 157 -6.74 -3.63 5.45
C PHE A 157 -6.93 -2.26 6.11
N SER A 158 -6.13 -1.27 5.70
CA SER A 158 -6.26 0.11 6.15
C SER A 158 -7.62 0.71 5.79
N ILE A 159 -8.05 0.57 4.53
CA ILE A 159 -9.36 1.08 4.06
C ILE A 159 -10.49 0.45 4.88
N ILE A 160 -10.48 -0.88 5.06
CA ILE A 160 -11.50 -1.57 5.84
C ILE A 160 -11.52 -1.09 7.29
N HIS A 161 -10.34 -0.88 7.90
CA HIS A 161 -10.24 -0.36 9.26
C HIS A 161 -10.88 1.03 9.37
N TYR A 162 -10.50 1.98 8.52
CA TYR A 162 -11.04 3.34 8.58
C TYR A 162 -12.53 3.41 8.21
N MET A 163 -13.02 2.53 7.31
CA MET A 163 -14.46 2.41 7.07
C MET A 163 -15.23 1.94 8.30
N ARG A 164 -14.66 1.02 9.11
CA ARG A 164 -15.27 0.59 10.37
C ARG A 164 -15.30 1.71 11.41
N GLU A 165 -14.30 2.59 11.40
CA GLU A 165 -14.25 3.82 12.19
C GLU A 165 -15.21 4.91 11.69
N GLN A 166 -16.07 4.59 10.72
CA GLN A 166 -17.09 5.46 10.13
C GLN A 166 -16.54 6.58 9.22
N PHE A 167 -15.37 6.40 8.62
CA PHE A 167 -14.91 7.27 7.54
C PHE A 167 -15.55 6.88 6.19
N SER A 168 -15.72 7.86 5.30
CA SER A 168 -16.13 7.57 3.93
C SER A 168 -15.07 6.73 3.21
N TYR A 169 -15.43 6.07 2.11
CA TYR A 169 -14.46 5.30 1.32
C TYR A 169 -13.28 6.17 0.85
N VAL A 170 -13.57 7.39 0.39
CA VAL A 170 -12.55 8.34 -0.09
C VAL A 170 -11.61 8.74 1.04
N GLN A 171 -12.15 9.07 2.22
CA GLN A 171 -11.34 9.39 3.41
C GLN A 171 -10.51 8.19 3.87
N SER A 172 -11.08 6.99 3.85
CA SER A 172 -10.41 5.74 4.23
C SER A 172 -9.26 5.41 3.28
N ALA A 173 -9.46 5.60 1.97
CA ALA A 173 -8.41 5.47 0.96
C ALA A 173 -7.28 6.50 1.18
N GLN A 174 -7.62 7.73 1.54
CA GLN A 174 -6.61 8.75 1.85
C GLN A 174 -5.83 8.46 3.14
N LEU A 175 -6.51 8.05 4.22
CA LEU A 175 -5.85 7.65 5.46
C LEU A 175 -4.98 6.40 5.29
N SER A 176 -5.37 5.47 4.43
CA SER A 176 -4.51 4.32 4.06
C SER A 176 -3.17 4.76 3.49
N ARG A 177 -3.12 5.88 2.76
CA ARG A 177 -1.88 6.43 2.20
C ARG A 177 -1.01 7.07 3.27
N VAL A 178 -1.62 7.71 4.27
CA VAL A 178 -0.89 8.26 5.42
C VAL A 178 -0.22 7.15 6.22
N LEU A 179 -0.95 6.05 6.45
CA LEU A 179 -0.41 4.85 7.11
C LEU A 179 0.72 4.23 6.26
N ASN A 180 0.48 4.05 4.95
CA ASN A 180 1.47 3.51 4.03
C ASN A 180 2.75 4.35 3.95
N PHE A 181 2.64 5.67 4.05
CA PHE A 181 3.82 6.54 4.12
C PHE A 181 4.69 6.19 5.33
N GLY A 182 4.10 6.14 6.53
CA GLY A 182 4.89 5.85 7.73
C GLY A 182 5.47 4.44 7.73
N SER A 183 4.68 3.42 7.37
CA SER A 183 5.19 2.05 7.29
C SER A 183 6.28 1.88 6.24
N CYS A 184 6.15 2.50 5.08
CA CYS A 184 7.19 2.50 4.05
C CYS A 184 8.45 3.23 4.51
N VAL A 185 8.35 4.38 5.19
CA VAL A 185 9.51 5.09 5.74
C VAL A 185 10.23 4.22 6.77
N GLY A 186 9.49 3.63 7.71
CA GLY A 186 10.06 2.75 8.74
C GLY A 186 10.76 1.53 8.14
N ALA A 187 10.09 0.84 7.22
CA ALA A 187 10.65 -0.32 6.54
C ALA A 187 11.85 0.02 5.65
N PHE A 188 11.78 1.14 4.94
CA PHE A 188 12.85 1.61 4.07
C PHE A 188 14.14 1.85 4.84
N VAL A 189 14.09 2.41 6.05
CA VAL A 189 15.28 2.60 6.90
C VAL A 189 15.99 1.27 7.17
N ILE A 190 15.23 0.21 7.43
CA ILE A 190 15.78 -1.13 7.68
C ILE A 190 16.32 -1.76 6.40
N PHE A 191 15.54 -1.76 5.31
CA PHE A 191 16.00 -2.31 4.03
C PHE A 191 17.17 -1.52 3.43
N TYR A 192 17.28 -0.22 3.69
CA TYR A 192 18.43 0.57 3.26
C TYR A 192 19.74 0.05 3.89
N GLN A 193 19.70 -0.35 5.15
CA GLN A 193 20.86 -0.90 5.87
C GLN A 193 21.31 -2.27 5.31
N THR A 194 20.40 -3.01 4.67
CA THR A 194 20.72 -4.32 4.07
C THR A 194 21.48 -4.23 2.75
N GLY A 195 21.57 -3.04 2.13
CA GLY A 195 22.29 -2.84 0.86
C GLY A 195 21.52 -3.28 -0.39
N TYR A 196 20.29 -3.81 -0.28
CA TYR A 196 19.47 -4.25 -1.41
C TYR A 196 18.80 -3.10 -2.18
N ILE A 197 19.26 -1.87 -2.09
CA ILE A 197 18.68 -0.76 -2.84
C ILE A 197 19.46 -0.50 -4.13
N ASN A 198 18.78 -0.63 -5.27
CA ASN A 198 19.27 -0.11 -6.54
C ASN A 198 18.59 1.25 -6.81
N TRP A 199 19.36 2.33 -6.71
CA TRP A 199 18.86 3.69 -6.88
C TRP A 199 18.29 3.96 -8.28
N HIS A 200 18.82 3.29 -9.32
CA HIS A 200 18.32 3.43 -10.67
C HIS A 200 16.87 2.93 -10.76
N TYR A 201 16.57 1.76 -10.16
CA TYR A 201 15.22 1.21 -10.11
C TYR A 201 14.31 2.00 -9.17
N ALA A 202 14.84 2.38 -8.00
CA ALA A 202 14.11 3.11 -6.97
C ALA A 202 13.59 4.47 -7.47
N ILE A 203 14.45 5.25 -8.13
CA ILE A 203 14.08 6.57 -8.66
C ILE A 203 13.10 6.45 -9.82
N ALA A 204 13.35 5.55 -10.78
CA ALA A 204 12.48 5.32 -11.92
C ALA A 204 11.04 5.00 -11.47
N LEU A 205 10.94 4.03 -10.56
CA LEU A 205 9.67 3.59 -10.02
C LEU A 205 9.03 4.68 -9.15
N ALA A 206 9.79 5.43 -8.35
CA ALA A 206 9.26 6.51 -7.52
C ALA A 206 8.61 7.64 -8.34
N ILE A 207 9.24 8.06 -9.45
CA ILE A 207 8.69 9.08 -10.35
C ILE A 207 7.35 8.61 -10.92
N GLY A 208 7.34 7.40 -11.50
CA GLY A 208 6.13 6.79 -12.03
C GLY A 208 5.03 6.70 -10.98
N SER A 209 5.36 6.14 -9.81
CA SER A 209 4.40 5.94 -8.72
C SER A 209 3.83 7.24 -8.17
N ALA A 210 4.63 8.29 -8.07
CA ALA A 210 4.16 9.61 -7.67
C ALA A 210 3.13 10.17 -8.68
N LEU A 211 3.45 10.14 -9.98
CA LEU A 211 2.54 10.60 -11.04
C LEU A 211 1.24 9.78 -11.06
N GLY A 212 1.36 8.46 -11.04
CA GLY A 212 0.21 7.55 -11.00
C GLY A 212 -0.70 7.80 -9.80
N THR A 213 -0.11 8.04 -8.63
CA THR A 213 -0.86 8.34 -7.40
C THR A 213 -1.61 9.66 -7.51
N GLN A 214 -0.98 10.72 -8.02
CA GLN A 214 -1.65 12.01 -8.18
C GLN A 214 -2.85 11.91 -9.14
N ILE A 215 -2.67 11.24 -10.28
CA ILE A 215 -3.77 10.99 -11.23
C ILE A 215 -4.87 10.15 -10.56
N GLY A 216 -4.49 9.13 -9.80
CA GLY A 216 -5.41 8.27 -9.06
C GLY A 216 -6.23 9.05 -8.03
N LEU A 217 -5.61 9.96 -7.27
CA LEU A 217 -6.29 10.80 -6.28
C LEU A 217 -7.29 11.77 -6.92
N LEU A 218 -6.97 12.30 -8.11
CA LEU A 218 -7.89 13.16 -8.87
C LEU A 218 -9.07 12.38 -9.47
N ALA A 219 -8.85 11.11 -9.83
CA ALA A 219 -9.87 10.23 -10.39
C ALA A 219 -10.74 9.58 -9.30
N LEU A 220 -10.22 9.38 -8.09
CA LEU A 220 -10.87 8.67 -6.99
C LEU A 220 -12.29 9.19 -6.67
N PRO A 221 -12.58 10.51 -6.60
CA PRO A 221 -13.93 11.01 -6.35
C PRO A 221 -14.91 10.79 -7.51
N LYS A 222 -14.39 10.58 -8.73
CA LYS A 222 -15.17 10.45 -9.97
C LYS A 222 -15.48 9.01 -10.33
N ILE A 223 -14.76 8.06 -9.75
CA ILE A 223 -14.90 6.63 -10.06
C ILE A 223 -15.98 6.02 -9.16
N PRO A 224 -17.03 5.41 -9.72
CA PRO A 224 -18.04 4.76 -8.90
C PRO A 224 -17.42 3.60 -8.10
N LEU A 225 -17.80 3.49 -6.83
CA LEU A 225 -17.33 2.47 -5.88
C LEU A 225 -17.35 1.03 -6.44
N LYS A 226 -18.31 0.74 -7.34
CA LYS A 226 -18.42 -0.56 -8.03
C LYS A 226 -17.21 -0.85 -8.91
N VAL A 227 -16.68 0.15 -9.61
CA VAL A 227 -15.50 0.00 -10.50
C VAL A 227 -14.23 -0.17 -9.68
N ALA A 228 -14.07 0.61 -8.59
CA ALA A 228 -12.94 0.43 -7.66
C ALA A 228 -12.91 -1.00 -7.10
N ARG A 229 -14.08 -1.54 -6.71
CA ARG A 229 -14.21 -2.92 -6.24
C ARG A 229 -13.89 -3.97 -7.31
N THR A 230 -14.42 -3.81 -8.53
CA THR A 230 -14.15 -4.76 -9.63
C THR A 230 -12.67 -4.79 -9.99
N LEU A 231 -12.02 -3.63 -10.05
CA LEU A 231 -10.57 -3.53 -10.26
C LEU A 231 -9.81 -4.25 -9.13
N LEU A 232 -10.14 -3.97 -7.87
CA LEU A 232 -9.52 -4.60 -6.70
C LEU A 232 -9.58 -6.13 -6.79
N ILE A 233 -10.75 -6.68 -7.13
CA ILE A 233 -10.96 -8.12 -7.28
C ILE A 233 -10.18 -8.67 -8.48
N SER A 234 -10.23 -8.03 -9.66
CA SER A 234 -9.57 -8.54 -10.87
C SER A 234 -8.05 -8.63 -10.68
N ILE A 235 -7.47 -7.65 -9.99
CA ILE A 235 -6.04 -7.56 -9.72
C ILE A 235 -5.61 -8.67 -8.75
N ILE A 236 -6.36 -8.88 -7.65
CA ILE A 236 -6.04 -9.97 -6.72
C ILE A 236 -6.13 -11.32 -7.45
N CYS A 237 -7.15 -11.54 -8.30
CA CYS A 237 -7.27 -12.77 -9.09
C CYS A 237 -6.09 -12.97 -10.05
N MET A 238 -5.67 -11.95 -10.79
CA MET A 238 -4.50 -12.01 -11.68
C MET A 238 -3.23 -12.39 -10.92
N LEU A 239 -3.06 -11.83 -9.72
CA LEU A 239 -1.85 -12.03 -8.91
C LEU A 239 -1.78 -13.41 -8.30
N ILE A 240 -2.91 -13.93 -7.83
CA ILE A 240 -3.00 -15.34 -7.40
C ILE A 240 -2.64 -16.25 -8.57
N GLY A 241 -3.18 -16.00 -9.77
CA GLY A 241 -2.86 -16.77 -10.97
C GLY A 241 -1.36 -16.78 -11.28
N GLN A 242 -0.68 -15.63 -11.20
CA GLN A 242 0.76 -15.56 -11.48
C GLN A 242 1.63 -16.26 -10.44
N VAL A 243 1.33 -16.14 -9.14
CA VAL A 243 2.14 -16.79 -8.11
C VAL A 243 2.03 -18.32 -8.23
N VAL A 244 0.85 -18.83 -8.60
CA VAL A 244 0.66 -20.27 -8.87
C VAL A 244 1.53 -20.73 -10.04
N VAL A 245 1.53 -20.00 -11.17
CA VAL A 245 2.31 -20.33 -12.39
C VAL A 245 3.83 -20.27 -12.20
N LYS A 246 4.32 -19.53 -11.20
CA LYS A 246 5.76 -19.40 -10.92
C LYS A 246 6.25 -20.37 -9.85
N THR A 247 5.34 -20.94 -9.07
CA THR A 247 5.63 -21.87 -7.96
C THR A 247 5.47 -23.33 -8.38
N PHE A 248 4.67 -23.59 -9.42
CA PHE A 248 4.41 -24.90 -10.03
C PHE A 248 4.73 -24.84 -11.52
#